data_AF-D1PET5-F1
#
_entry.id   AF-D1PET5-F1
#
_cell.length_a   1.000
_cell.length_b   1.000
_cell.length_c   1.000
_cell.angle_alpha   90.00
_cell.angle_beta   90.00
_cell.angle_gamma   90.00
#
_symmetry.space_group_name_H-M   'P 1'
#
loop_
_entity.id
_entity.type
_entity.pdbx_description
1 polymer ?
#
loop_
_entity_poly.entity_id
_entity_poly.type
_entity_poly.pdbx_seq_one_letter_code
_entity_poly.pdbx_strand_id
1 'polypeptide(L)'
;MAKIVNKYPVGIQTFEKIRENGYLYIDKTKYIVDFREKQMSYVFLSRPRRFGKSLFASTLQAYFAGRKELFEGLAIADYEKDWVKHPVLHFDLSGAKHFDEEGLKHYLDLQLKPYEKLYGRDDDELYPNDRLDGIVKRAYEQTSEKVVVIIDEYDAPLLDVVHEKDVLKQLRLIMQNFYSPLKKLDPYLEFTFITGITKFSQLSIFSELNNLDNISMFDQYSAICGISKAELCTQMKPDIEALGEALGMTYEECLAELTRYYDGYHFSEKSEDVFNPFSLVKALNAQKIAPYWFGSGTPTYLIKTLQKYHVSVMDIEKKSCDIDDFDVSPELVTSALPLLYQSGYLTIKKYNPILHRYTLEYPNKEVKTGMLKSLAPNYLSPISLDNNSLVGDFLEKLYDADVEGAMVRLKAYLTSVRDKK
;
A
#
# COMPACT_ATOMS: atom_id res chain seq x y z
N MET A 1 -1.08 -27.70 22.10
CA MET A 1 -1.41 -26.33 21.64
C MET A 1 -0.20 -25.82 20.90
N ALA A 2 -0.36 -25.36 19.66
CA ALA A 2 0.78 -24.89 18.89
C ALA A 2 1.33 -23.58 19.49
N LYS A 3 2.65 -23.44 19.50
CA LYS A 3 3.36 -22.41 20.28
C LYS A 3 3.30 -21.07 19.55
N ILE A 4 2.59 -20.09 20.09
CA ILE A 4 2.69 -18.69 19.63
C ILE A 4 3.92 -18.09 20.32
N VAL A 5 4.94 -17.75 19.53
CA VAL A 5 6.23 -17.24 20.05
C VAL A 5 6.24 -15.72 20.23
N ASN A 6 5.40 -15.01 19.49
CA ASN A 6 5.32 -13.56 19.50
C ASN A 6 3.88 -13.06 19.53
N LYS A 7 3.69 -11.83 20.01
CA LYS A 7 2.41 -11.13 19.91
C LYS A 7 2.33 -10.42 18.56
N TYR A 8 1.52 -10.92 17.65
CA TYR A 8 1.48 -10.42 16.27
C TYR A 8 0.58 -9.17 16.11
N PRO A 9 1.04 -8.09 15.46
CA PRO A 9 0.28 -6.85 15.30
C PRO A 9 -0.75 -6.92 14.15
N VAL A 10 -1.62 -7.94 14.14
CA VAL A 10 -2.61 -8.12 13.06
C VAL A 10 -3.58 -6.93 13.02
N GLY A 11 -3.48 -6.12 11.97
CA GLY A 11 -4.34 -4.95 11.76
C GLY A 11 -3.99 -3.73 12.64
N ILE A 12 -2.87 -3.75 13.36
CA ILE A 12 -2.39 -2.59 14.12
C ILE A 12 -1.50 -1.75 13.21
N GLN A 13 -1.82 -0.47 13.07
CA GLN A 13 -1.06 0.49 12.26
C GLN A 13 -0.33 1.54 13.10
N THR A 14 -0.57 1.59 14.40
CA THR A 14 0.05 2.57 15.30
C THR A 14 1.34 2.02 15.87
N PHE A 15 2.45 2.73 15.63
CA PHE A 15 3.78 2.34 16.11
C PHE A 15 3.85 2.31 17.64
N GLU A 16 3.36 3.35 18.31
CA GLU A 16 3.29 3.44 19.78
C GLU A 16 2.60 2.21 20.40
N LYS A 17 1.40 1.86 19.89
CA LYS A 17 0.66 0.68 20.35
C LYS A 17 1.45 -0.61 20.20
N ILE A 18 2.22 -0.77 19.11
CA ILE A 18 3.05 -1.96 18.89
C ILE A 18 4.16 -2.03 19.94
N ARG A 19 4.89 -0.93 20.16
CA ARG A 19 6.03 -0.86 21.07
C ARG A 19 5.61 -1.02 22.53
N GLU A 20 4.61 -0.26 22.99
CA GLU A 20 4.16 -0.27 24.39
C GLU A 20 3.55 -1.60 24.81
N ASN A 21 2.87 -2.30 23.89
CA ASN A 21 2.18 -3.54 24.21
C ASN A 21 2.96 -4.80 23.83
N GLY A 22 4.26 -4.66 23.52
CA GLY A 22 5.17 -5.77 23.23
C GLY A 22 4.79 -6.60 22.02
N TYR A 23 4.23 -5.97 20.97
CA TYR A 23 3.98 -6.65 19.70
C TYR A 23 5.28 -6.80 18.90
N LEU A 24 5.35 -7.84 18.07
CA LEU A 24 6.43 -8.02 17.11
C LEU A 24 6.52 -6.80 16.18
N TYR A 25 7.69 -6.20 16.12
CA TYR A 25 8.00 -5.08 15.22
C TYR A 25 9.27 -5.42 14.44
N ILE A 26 9.18 -5.37 13.12
CA ILE A 26 10.35 -5.51 12.24
C ILE A 26 10.94 -4.13 12.04
N ASP A 27 12.19 -3.96 12.46
CA ASP A 27 12.81 -2.63 12.53
C ASP A 27 13.08 -2.05 11.13
N LYS A 28 12.40 -0.94 10.83
CA LYS A 28 12.56 -0.14 9.60
C LYS A 28 13.25 1.21 9.85
N THR A 29 13.70 1.46 11.08
CA THR A 29 14.20 2.77 11.47
C THR A 29 15.57 3.12 10.87
N LYS A 30 16.30 2.12 10.34
CA LYS A 30 17.49 2.34 9.49
C LYS A 30 17.22 3.23 8.27
N TYR A 31 15.99 3.21 7.74
CA TYR A 31 15.62 4.07 6.61
C TYR A 31 15.44 5.52 7.05
N ILE A 32 15.03 5.76 8.30
CA ILE A 32 14.96 7.10 8.89
C ILE A 32 16.37 7.66 9.05
N VAL A 33 17.33 6.85 9.51
CA VAL A 33 18.76 7.22 9.57
C VAL A 33 19.24 7.69 8.20
N ASP A 34 19.01 6.89 7.16
CA ASP A 34 19.42 7.22 5.79
C ASP A 34 18.75 8.52 5.27
N PHE A 35 17.49 8.77 5.62
CA PHE A 35 16.82 10.05 5.31
C PHE A 35 17.50 11.25 5.98
N ARG A 36 17.91 11.11 7.26
CA ARG A 36 18.62 12.17 8.00
C ARG A 36 20.01 12.43 7.44
N GLU A 37 20.78 11.37 7.15
CA GLU A 37 22.12 11.50 6.57
C GLU A 37 22.10 12.14 5.18
N LYS A 38 21.08 11.84 4.37
CA LYS A 38 20.88 12.44 3.03
C LYS A 38 20.16 13.79 3.06
N GLN A 39 19.76 14.26 4.25
CA GLN A 39 19.02 15.52 4.43
C GLN A 39 17.74 15.59 3.58
N MET A 40 17.07 14.44 3.41
CA MET A 40 15.82 14.38 2.64
C MET A 40 14.72 15.16 3.36
N SER A 41 14.02 16.04 2.64
CA SER A 41 13.00 16.92 3.22
C SER A 41 11.59 16.65 2.70
N TYR A 42 11.44 16.18 1.46
CA TYR A 42 10.13 15.85 0.86
C TYR A 42 10.19 14.45 0.29
N VAL A 43 9.55 13.49 0.96
CA VAL A 43 9.61 12.08 0.62
C VAL A 43 8.23 11.57 0.23
N PHE A 44 8.16 10.95 -0.95
CA PHE A 44 6.98 10.24 -1.42
C PHE A 44 7.21 8.74 -1.49
N LEU A 45 6.31 7.98 -0.89
CA LEU A 45 6.34 6.51 -0.93
C LEU A 45 4.98 5.94 -1.33
N SER A 46 4.91 5.28 -2.48
CA SER A 46 3.77 4.43 -2.85
C SER A 46 4.10 2.95 -2.63
N ARG A 47 3.14 2.24 -2.02
CA ARG A 47 3.18 0.79 -1.84
C ARG A 47 1.76 0.24 -1.90
N PRO A 48 1.58 -1.05 -2.22
CA PRO A 48 0.27 -1.66 -2.22
C PRO A 48 -0.48 -1.56 -0.89
N ARG A 49 -1.79 -1.80 -0.92
CA ARG A 49 -2.63 -1.82 0.28
C ARG A 49 -2.07 -2.83 1.29
N ARG A 50 -2.05 -2.47 2.58
CA ARG A 50 -1.57 -3.30 3.70
C ARG A 50 -0.09 -3.69 3.69
N PHE A 51 0.76 -2.92 3.00
CA PHE A 51 2.22 -3.11 3.05
C PHE A 51 2.91 -2.43 4.24
N GLY A 52 2.17 -1.78 5.14
CA GLY A 52 2.75 -1.13 6.33
C GLY A 52 3.07 0.35 6.15
N LYS A 53 2.54 1.02 5.10
CA LYS A 53 2.69 2.47 4.89
C LYS A 53 2.29 3.30 6.12
N SER A 54 1.07 3.10 6.61
CA SER A 54 0.55 3.78 7.81
C SER A 54 1.36 3.49 9.07
N LEU A 55 1.91 2.27 9.18
CA LEU A 55 2.80 1.91 10.29
C LEU A 55 4.12 2.69 10.20
N PHE A 56 4.68 2.82 9.00
CA PHE A 56 5.89 3.62 8.78
C PHE A 56 5.62 5.12 8.99
N ALA A 57 4.48 5.65 8.52
CA ALA A 57 4.02 7.01 8.79
C ALA A 57 3.88 7.27 10.31
N SER A 58 3.25 6.35 11.04
CA SER A 58 3.16 6.41 12.50
C SER A 58 4.53 6.31 13.21
N THR A 59 5.48 5.57 12.63
CA THR A 59 6.86 5.50 13.12
C THR A 59 7.57 6.85 12.95
N LEU A 60 7.43 7.48 11.77
CA LEU A 60 7.95 8.83 11.51
C LEU A 60 7.33 9.86 12.46
N GLN A 61 6.01 9.81 12.66
CA GLN A 61 5.32 10.67 13.62
C GLN A 61 5.93 10.57 15.02
N ALA A 62 6.14 9.34 15.52
CA ALA A 62 6.73 9.14 16.84
C ALA A 62 8.17 9.64 16.93
N TYR A 63 8.97 9.44 15.87
CA TYR A 63 10.35 9.90 15.81
C TYR A 63 10.44 11.43 15.90
N PHE A 64 9.74 12.14 15.01
CA PHE A 64 9.76 13.60 14.98
C PHE A 64 9.05 14.24 16.18
N ALA A 65 8.11 13.55 16.82
CA ALA A 65 7.52 13.99 18.08
C ALA A 65 8.44 13.80 19.31
N GLY A 66 9.67 13.29 19.11
CA GLY A 66 10.68 13.12 20.17
C GLY A 66 10.36 11.99 21.16
N ARG A 67 9.57 10.98 20.77
CA ARG A 67 9.16 9.85 21.64
C ARG A 67 10.26 8.79 21.78
N LYS A 68 11.42 9.19 22.31
CA LYS A 68 12.65 8.39 22.41
C LYS A 68 12.44 6.98 22.97
N GLU A 69 11.62 6.85 24.01
CA GLU A 69 11.35 5.61 24.72
C GLU A 69 10.78 4.52 23.80
N LEU A 70 10.09 4.89 22.71
CA LEU A 70 9.51 3.93 21.78
C LEU A 70 10.57 3.28 20.87
N PHE A 71 11.76 3.89 20.76
CA PHE A 71 12.82 3.47 19.84
C PHE A 71 13.95 2.69 20.49
N GLU A 72 13.86 2.39 21.79
CA GLU A 72 14.87 1.59 22.48
C GLU A 72 15.09 0.24 21.78
N GLY A 73 16.36 -0.06 21.45
CA GLY A 73 16.76 -1.27 20.73
C GLY A 73 16.49 -1.27 19.23
N LEU A 74 16.11 -0.13 18.64
CA LEU A 74 15.97 0.05 17.19
C LEU A 74 17.16 0.83 16.61
N ALA A 75 17.45 0.66 15.33
CA ALA A 75 18.62 1.23 14.65
C ALA A 75 18.73 2.76 14.79
N ILE A 76 17.60 3.49 14.75
CA ILE A 76 17.61 4.95 14.91
C ILE A 76 18.06 5.42 16.30
N ALA A 77 17.92 4.60 17.35
CA ALA A 77 18.34 5.00 18.70
C ALA A 77 19.87 5.07 18.85
N ASP A 78 20.60 4.29 18.04
CA ASP A 78 22.06 4.36 17.99
C ASP A 78 22.55 5.60 17.23
N TYR A 79 21.74 6.13 16.31
CA TYR A 79 22.04 7.32 15.53
C TYR A 79 21.61 8.61 16.25
N GLU A 80 20.33 8.72 16.64
CA GLU A 80 19.72 9.93 17.17
C GLU A 80 20.11 10.17 18.64
N LYS A 81 20.70 11.33 18.91
CA LYS A 81 21.19 11.72 20.25
C LYS A 81 20.38 12.83 20.87
N ASP A 82 19.92 13.78 20.06
CA ASP A 82 19.32 15.02 20.54
C ASP A 82 17.81 14.87 20.71
N TRP A 83 17.16 14.02 19.89
CA TRP A 83 15.71 13.75 19.97
C TRP A 83 14.87 15.05 19.99
N VAL A 84 15.22 15.98 19.10
CA VAL A 84 14.53 17.26 18.95
C VAL A 84 13.05 17.02 18.68
N LYS A 85 12.19 17.74 19.41
CA LYS A 85 10.75 17.60 19.32
C LYS A 85 10.18 18.61 18.32
N HIS A 86 9.74 18.12 17.18
CA HIS A 86 9.08 18.91 16.15
C HIS A 86 7.55 18.88 16.32
N PRO A 87 6.84 19.97 15.96
CA PRO A 87 5.40 19.91 15.71
C PRO A 87 5.11 18.94 14.57
N VAL A 88 4.21 17.98 14.77
CA VAL A 88 3.84 17.01 13.73
C VAL A 88 2.36 17.16 13.35
N LEU A 89 2.11 17.46 12.08
CA LEU A 89 0.78 17.47 11.47
C LEU A 89 0.60 16.19 10.65
N HIS A 90 -0.15 15.23 11.19
CA HIS A 90 -0.47 13.97 10.53
C HIS A 90 -1.91 13.99 10.01
N PHE A 91 -2.07 13.93 8.69
CA PHE A 91 -3.35 13.86 8.00
C PHE A 91 -3.59 12.45 7.47
N ASP A 92 -4.65 11.80 7.93
CA ASP A 92 -5.08 10.49 7.42
C ASP A 92 -6.32 10.70 6.53
N LEU A 93 -6.18 10.41 5.23
CA LEU A 93 -7.26 10.58 4.26
C LEU A 93 -8.02 9.28 3.97
N SER A 94 -7.76 8.20 4.71
CA SER A 94 -8.40 6.89 4.51
C SER A 94 -9.92 6.92 4.68
N GLY A 95 -10.45 7.91 5.40
CA GLY A 95 -11.88 8.15 5.61
C GLY A 95 -12.57 8.94 4.50
N ALA A 96 -11.84 9.50 3.54
CA ALA A 96 -12.38 10.36 2.49
C ALA A 96 -12.82 9.60 1.22
N LYS A 97 -13.30 8.37 1.38
CA LYS A 97 -13.74 7.50 0.28
C LYS A 97 -15.16 7.85 -0.12
N HIS A 98 -15.44 7.82 -1.43
CA HIS A 98 -16.77 8.10 -2.00
C HIS A 98 -17.33 9.50 -1.69
N PHE A 99 -16.47 10.50 -1.48
CA PHE A 99 -16.91 11.88 -1.28
C PHE A 99 -17.15 12.62 -2.60
N ASP A 100 -18.11 13.54 -2.57
CA ASP A 100 -18.24 14.60 -3.55
C ASP A 100 -17.40 15.82 -3.14
N GLU A 101 -17.52 16.90 -3.90
CA GLU A 101 -16.74 18.12 -3.65
C GLU A 101 -16.98 18.74 -2.27
N GLU A 102 -18.24 18.81 -1.83
CA GLU A 102 -18.61 19.41 -0.55
C GLU A 102 -18.18 18.53 0.62
N GLY A 103 -18.39 17.21 0.50
CA GLY A 103 -17.94 16.23 1.49
C GLY A 103 -16.42 16.24 1.66
N LEU A 104 -15.66 16.33 0.56
CA LEU A 104 -14.20 16.42 0.64
C LEU A 104 -13.73 17.71 1.32
N LYS A 105 -14.30 18.86 0.96
CA LYS A 105 -13.97 20.15 1.62
C LYS A 105 -14.27 20.09 3.11
N HIS A 106 -15.46 19.60 3.48
CA HIS A 106 -15.85 19.44 4.86
C HIS A 106 -14.92 18.51 5.63
N TYR A 107 -14.49 17.41 5.01
CA TYR A 107 -13.55 16.48 5.63
C TYR A 107 -12.20 17.14 5.91
N LEU A 108 -11.65 17.86 4.93
CA LEU A 108 -10.40 18.61 5.11
C LEU A 108 -10.55 19.66 6.22
N ASP A 109 -11.69 20.33 6.31
CA ASP A 109 -11.97 21.26 7.41
C ASP A 109 -11.93 20.59 8.78
N LEU A 110 -12.47 19.37 8.90
CA LEU A 110 -12.45 18.59 10.14
C LEU A 110 -11.04 18.12 10.51
N GLN A 111 -10.23 17.75 9.52
CA GLN A 111 -8.84 17.33 9.74
C GLN A 111 -7.96 18.45 10.33
N LEU A 112 -8.28 19.71 10.03
CA LEU A 112 -7.53 20.87 10.53
C LEU A 112 -7.91 21.26 11.97
N LYS A 113 -9.16 21.03 12.39
CA LYS A 113 -9.68 21.47 13.71
C LYS A 113 -8.83 21.06 14.92
N PRO A 114 -8.30 19.82 15.01
CA PRO A 114 -7.42 19.44 16.11
C PRO A 114 -6.18 20.33 16.20
N TYR A 115 -5.58 20.70 15.06
CA TYR A 115 -4.38 21.53 15.00
C TYR A 115 -4.68 23.00 15.26
N GLU A 116 -5.84 23.49 14.84
CA GLU A 116 -6.31 24.84 15.20
C GLU A 116 -6.55 25.00 16.69
N LYS A 117 -7.02 23.93 17.35
CA LYS A 117 -7.16 23.94 18.80
C LYS A 117 -5.79 24.04 19.50
N LEU A 118 -4.73 23.51 18.89
CA LEU A 118 -3.38 23.52 19.45
C LEU A 118 -2.64 24.83 19.15
N TYR A 119 -2.67 25.28 17.90
CA TYR A 119 -1.84 26.39 17.41
C TYR A 119 -2.63 27.67 17.09
N GLY A 120 -3.96 27.63 17.16
CA GLY A 120 -4.83 28.76 16.82
C GLY A 120 -5.21 28.84 15.35
N ARG A 121 -6.16 29.74 15.06
CA ARG A 121 -6.70 30.07 13.74
C ARG A 121 -7.06 31.55 13.70
N ASP A 122 -6.80 32.21 12.58
CA ASP A 122 -7.22 33.59 12.34
C ASP A 122 -8.58 33.62 11.60
N ASP A 123 -9.38 34.67 11.85
CA ASP A 123 -10.76 34.77 11.34
C ASP A 123 -10.83 34.92 9.81
N ASP A 124 -9.76 35.39 9.17
CA ASP A 124 -9.63 35.56 7.73
C ASP A 124 -9.17 34.29 6.99
N GLU A 125 -8.79 33.24 7.72
CA GLU A 125 -8.43 31.92 7.16
C GLU A 125 -9.70 31.13 6.82
N LEU A 126 -10.32 31.48 5.70
CA LEU A 126 -11.62 30.93 5.30
C LEU A 126 -11.52 29.53 4.68
N TYR A 127 -10.49 29.28 3.87
CA TYR A 127 -10.36 28.04 3.11
C TYR A 127 -9.36 27.06 3.75
N PRO A 128 -9.50 25.74 3.53
CA PRO A 128 -8.60 24.72 4.07
C PRO A 128 -7.10 24.99 3.83
N ASN A 129 -6.75 25.51 2.65
CA ASN A 129 -5.37 25.83 2.29
C ASN A 129 -4.81 27.02 3.09
N ASP A 130 -5.62 28.05 3.36
CA ASP A 130 -5.19 29.20 4.16
C ASP A 130 -4.96 28.79 5.61
N ARG A 131 -5.87 27.96 6.13
CA ARG A 131 -5.79 27.39 7.47
C ARG A 131 -4.55 26.51 7.64
N LEU A 132 -4.22 25.67 6.65
CA LEU A 132 -2.99 24.87 6.67
C LEU A 132 -1.73 25.76 6.71
N ASP A 133 -1.70 26.83 5.90
CA ASP A 133 -0.61 27.81 5.89
C ASP A 133 -0.40 28.46 7.26
N GLY A 134 -1.48 28.94 7.86
CA GLY A 134 -1.46 29.56 9.18
C GLY A 134 -1.04 28.61 10.28
N ILE A 135 -1.60 27.39 10.31
CA ILE A 135 -1.27 26.38 11.32
C ILE A 135 0.22 26.06 11.32
N VAL A 136 0.83 25.88 10.14
CA VAL A 136 2.27 25.57 10.05
C VAL A 136 3.11 26.73 10.56
N LYS A 137 2.80 27.97 10.16
CA LYS A 137 3.54 29.16 10.61
C LYS A 137 3.40 29.37 12.12
N ARG A 138 2.18 29.28 12.66
CA ARG A 138 1.93 29.42 14.10
C ARG A 138 2.56 28.30 14.92
N ALA A 139 2.56 27.06 14.42
CA ALA A 139 3.25 25.96 15.07
C ALA A 139 4.77 26.22 15.17
N TYR A 140 5.38 26.73 14.10
CA TYR A 140 6.78 27.16 14.12
C TYR A 140 7.00 28.32 15.10
N GLU A 141 6.19 29.37 15.06
CA GLU A 141 6.32 30.54 15.95
C GLU A 141 6.20 30.17 17.44
N GLN A 142 5.27 29.27 17.78
CA GLN A 142 5.01 28.87 19.16
C GLN A 142 6.06 27.92 19.72
N THR A 143 6.65 27.07 18.87
CA THR A 143 7.61 26.03 19.31
C THR A 143 9.05 26.38 19.02
N SER A 144 9.30 27.36 18.15
CA SER A 144 10.61 27.68 17.55
C SER A 144 11.25 26.51 16.80
N GLU A 145 10.48 25.47 16.49
CA GLU A 145 10.93 24.26 15.80
C GLU A 145 10.19 24.10 14.47
N LYS A 146 10.92 23.64 13.45
CA LYS A 146 10.34 23.38 12.13
C LYS A 146 9.31 22.26 12.18
N VAL A 147 8.25 22.39 11.39
CA VAL A 147 7.07 21.53 11.39
C VAL A 147 7.27 20.32 10.48
N VAL A 148 6.77 19.17 10.90
CA VAL A 148 6.72 17.95 10.12
C VAL A 148 5.30 17.70 9.63
N VAL A 149 5.14 17.43 8.34
CA VAL A 149 3.85 17.13 7.71
C VAL A 149 3.84 15.70 7.21
N ILE A 150 2.87 14.91 7.64
CA ILE A 150 2.69 13.51 7.23
C ILE A 150 1.30 13.37 6.61
N ILE A 151 1.23 12.87 5.39
CA ILE A 151 -0.02 12.68 4.64
C ILE A 151 -0.13 11.19 4.29
N ASP A 152 -1.04 10.49 4.97
CA ASP A 152 -1.33 9.08 4.75
C ASP A 152 -2.61 8.89 3.93
N GLU A 153 -2.63 7.82 3.12
CA GLU A 153 -3.63 7.50 2.11
C GLU A 153 -4.05 8.71 1.24
N TYR A 154 -3.09 9.53 0.79
CA TYR A 154 -3.37 10.79 0.09
C TYR A 154 -4.28 10.65 -1.14
N ASP A 155 -4.26 9.49 -1.78
CA ASP A 155 -5.00 9.16 -2.99
C ASP A 155 -6.40 8.57 -2.71
N ALA A 156 -6.75 8.28 -1.46
CA ALA A 156 -8.04 7.70 -1.07
C ALA A 156 -9.27 8.45 -1.63
N PRO A 157 -9.33 9.81 -1.65
CA PRO A 157 -10.45 10.52 -2.27
C PRO A 157 -10.59 10.30 -3.77
N LEU A 158 -9.50 9.95 -4.45
CA LEU A 158 -9.44 9.90 -5.91
C LEU A 158 -9.53 8.46 -6.45
N LEU A 159 -9.14 7.46 -5.65
CA LEU A 159 -9.06 6.06 -6.07
C LEU A 159 -10.39 5.53 -6.57
N ASP A 160 -11.49 5.82 -5.87
CA ASP A 160 -12.80 5.29 -6.22
C ASP A 160 -13.36 5.94 -7.49
N VAL A 161 -13.03 7.21 -7.75
CA VAL A 161 -13.52 7.97 -8.92
C VAL A 161 -12.51 8.00 -10.08
N VAL A 162 -11.41 7.24 -10.00
CA VAL A 162 -10.34 7.24 -11.03
C VAL A 162 -10.85 6.92 -12.44
N HIS A 163 -12.00 6.25 -12.54
CA HIS A 163 -12.65 5.90 -13.80
C HIS A 163 -13.60 6.98 -14.33
N GLU A 164 -14.00 7.94 -13.49
CA GLU A 164 -14.96 9.03 -13.73
C GLU A 164 -14.21 10.37 -13.94
N LYS A 165 -13.92 10.72 -15.19
CA LYS A 165 -13.01 11.83 -15.54
C LYS A 165 -13.41 13.19 -14.93
N ASP A 166 -14.69 13.54 -14.97
CA ASP A 166 -15.14 14.87 -14.55
C ASP A 166 -15.10 15.03 -13.03
N VAL A 167 -15.58 14.02 -12.29
CA VAL A 167 -15.53 13.98 -10.82
C VAL A 167 -14.08 13.93 -10.33
N LEU A 168 -13.24 13.10 -10.96
CA LEU A 168 -11.81 13.02 -10.65
C LEU A 168 -11.14 14.40 -10.77
N LYS A 169 -11.43 15.14 -11.84
CA LYS A 169 -10.85 16.48 -12.08
C LYS A 169 -11.24 17.47 -10.98
N GLN A 170 -12.50 17.45 -10.54
CA GLN A 170 -13.01 18.31 -9.48
C GLN A 170 -12.35 18.02 -8.12
N LEU A 171 -12.36 16.75 -7.69
CA LEU A 171 -11.76 16.35 -6.42
C LEU A 171 -10.25 16.60 -6.40
N ARG A 172 -9.58 16.35 -7.52
CA ARG A 172 -8.14 16.62 -7.69
C ARG A 172 -7.82 18.10 -7.50
N LEU A 173 -8.64 19.01 -8.02
CA LEU A 173 -8.43 20.45 -7.85
C LEU A 173 -8.55 20.86 -6.37
N ILE A 174 -9.49 20.28 -5.63
CA ILE A 174 -9.63 20.51 -4.19
C ILE A 174 -8.37 20.06 -3.45
N MET A 175 -7.85 18.87 -3.79
CA MET A 175 -6.62 18.34 -3.21
C MET A 175 -5.39 19.17 -3.56
N GLN A 176 -5.25 19.61 -4.82
CA GLN A 176 -4.19 20.53 -5.27
C GLN A 176 -4.22 21.82 -4.46
N ASN A 177 -5.39 22.45 -4.35
CA ASN A 177 -5.54 23.69 -3.60
C ASN A 177 -5.14 23.50 -2.13
N PHE A 178 -5.62 22.43 -1.48
CA PHE A 178 -5.30 22.14 -0.08
C PHE A 178 -3.78 22.03 0.18
N TYR A 179 -3.03 21.38 -0.71
CA TYR A 179 -1.59 21.17 -0.54
C TYR A 179 -0.69 22.25 -1.16
N SER A 180 -1.24 23.15 -1.98
CA SER A 180 -0.50 24.25 -2.60
C SER A 180 0.36 25.09 -1.62
N PRO A 181 -0.04 25.31 -0.33
CA PRO A 181 0.79 26.07 0.61
C PRO A 181 2.12 25.39 0.94
N LEU A 182 2.23 24.06 0.85
CA LEU A 182 3.44 23.33 1.27
C LEU A 182 4.70 23.85 0.59
N LYS A 183 4.60 24.30 -0.67
CA LYS A 183 5.72 24.89 -1.41
C LYS A 183 6.24 26.18 -0.78
N LYS A 184 5.36 27.10 -0.38
CA LYS A 184 5.75 28.37 0.25
C LYS A 184 6.15 28.20 1.71
N LEU A 185 5.71 27.10 2.33
CA LEU A 185 6.00 26.76 3.71
C LEU A 185 7.39 26.13 3.91
N ASP A 186 8.15 25.88 2.84
CA ASP A 186 9.49 25.28 2.89
C ASP A 186 10.41 25.81 4.01
N PRO A 187 10.50 27.13 4.30
CA PRO A 187 11.33 27.64 5.40
C PRO A 187 10.91 27.14 6.80
N TYR A 188 9.64 26.77 6.95
CA TYR A 188 9.02 26.35 8.21
C TYR A 188 8.92 24.82 8.33
N LEU A 189 9.24 24.07 7.27
CA LEU A 189 9.11 22.62 7.24
C LEU A 189 10.46 21.94 7.51
N GLU A 190 10.43 20.92 8.37
CA GLU A 190 11.56 20.02 8.63
C GLU A 190 11.49 18.80 7.71
N PHE A 191 10.30 18.22 7.58
CA PHE A 191 10.10 16.99 6.82
C PHE A 191 8.66 16.87 6.35
N THR A 192 8.46 16.47 5.10
CA THR A 192 7.16 16.17 4.52
C THR A 192 7.15 14.74 3.99
N PHE A 193 6.28 13.89 4.53
CA PHE A 193 6.08 12.52 4.07
C PHE A 193 4.71 12.34 3.46
N ILE A 194 4.65 11.84 2.23
CA ILE A 194 3.40 11.56 1.52
C ILE A 194 3.37 10.10 1.13
N THR A 195 2.29 9.41 1.47
CA THR A 195 2.15 7.99 1.16
C THR A 195 0.75 7.61 0.70
N GLY A 196 0.67 6.66 -0.23
CA GLY A 196 -0.56 6.21 -0.87
C GLY A 196 -0.36 4.93 -1.67
N ILE A 197 -1.35 4.55 -2.47
CA ILE A 197 -1.28 3.34 -3.31
C ILE A 197 -0.67 3.67 -4.66
N THR A 198 -1.08 4.77 -5.28
CA THR A 198 -0.80 5.10 -6.67
C THR A 198 0.17 6.27 -6.82
N LYS A 199 0.92 6.32 -7.94
CA LYS A 199 1.75 7.49 -8.33
C LYS A 199 0.97 8.48 -9.21
N PHE A 200 -0.08 8.02 -9.89
CA PHE A 200 -0.93 8.82 -10.78
C PHE A 200 -1.46 10.10 -10.13
N SER A 201 -1.96 9.97 -8.91
CA SER A 201 -2.46 11.10 -8.13
C SER A 201 -1.33 12.05 -7.69
N GLN A 202 -0.08 11.58 -7.60
CA GLN A 202 1.04 12.40 -7.14
C GLN A 202 1.49 13.39 -8.22
N LEU A 203 1.67 12.91 -9.46
CA LEU A 203 2.07 13.76 -10.58
C LEU A 203 1.09 14.90 -10.86
N SER A 204 -0.18 14.68 -10.54
CA SER A 204 -1.22 15.67 -10.75
C SER A 204 -1.41 16.58 -9.55
N ILE A 205 -1.45 16.06 -8.31
CA ILE A 205 -1.70 16.88 -7.10
C ILE A 205 -0.47 17.71 -6.71
N PHE A 206 0.72 17.11 -6.81
CA PHE A 206 1.95 17.69 -6.28
C PHE A 206 2.89 18.17 -7.39
N SER A 207 2.38 18.42 -8.60
CA SER A 207 3.16 18.97 -9.72
C SER A 207 3.85 20.29 -9.37
N GLU A 208 3.34 21.02 -8.39
CA GLU A 208 3.93 22.28 -7.93
C GLU A 208 5.07 22.09 -6.92
N LEU A 209 5.18 20.92 -6.29
CA LEU A 209 6.26 20.54 -5.39
C LEU A 209 7.44 20.01 -6.20
N ASN A 210 8.33 20.91 -6.61
CA ASN A 210 9.47 20.59 -7.48
C ASN A 210 10.54 19.69 -6.85
N ASN A 211 10.48 19.43 -5.53
CA ASN A 211 11.53 18.75 -4.77
C ASN A 211 11.08 17.41 -4.15
N LEU A 212 9.99 16.81 -4.64
CA LEU A 212 9.45 15.58 -4.05
C LEU A 212 10.25 14.34 -4.49
N ASP A 213 11.03 13.76 -3.57
CA ASP A 213 11.77 12.53 -3.80
C ASP A 213 10.84 11.33 -3.78
N ASN A 214 10.54 10.81 -4.98
CA ASN A 214 9.77 9.57 -5.11
C ASN A 214 10.66 8.35 -4.90
N ILE A 215 10.73 7.90 -3.65
CA ILE A 215 11.55 6.75 -3.24
C ILE A 215 10.94 5.38 -3.60
N SER A 216 9.76 5.37 -4.23
CA SER A 216 8.97 4.14 -4.40
C SER A 216 9.67 3.08 -5.24
N MET A 217 10.47 3.49 -6.23
CA MET A 217 11.19 2.58 -7.14
C MET A 217 12.71 2.64 -6.95
N PHE A 218 13.19 3.19 -5.84
CA PHE A 218 14.62 3.21 -5.51
C PHE A 218 15.01 1.91 -4.82
N ASP A 219 16.05 1.25 -5.32
CA ASP A 219 16.52 -0.07 -4.86
C ASP A 219 16.76 -0.11 -3.35
N GLN A 220 17.43 0.92 -2.82
CA GLN A 220 17.77 1.02 -1.41
C GLN A 220 16.56 1.10 -0.48
N TYR A 221 15.38 1.47 -0.99
CA TYR A 221 14.13 1.57 -0.21
C TYR A 221 13.11 0.49 -0.60
N SER A 222 13.52 -0.52 -1.37
CA SER A 222 12.62 -1.60 -1.80
C SER A 222 11.90 -2.28 -0.62
N ALA A 223 12.65 -2.61 0.45
CA ALA A 223 12.15 -3.25 1.67
C ALA A 223 11.72 -2.27 2.79
N ILE A 224 11.55 -0.97 2.52
CA ILE A 224 11.09 0.02 3.54
C ILE A 224 9.72 -0.35 4.13
N CYS A 225 8.89 -0.99 3.31
CA CYS A 225 7.59 -1.53 3.67
C CYS A 225 7.54 -3.00 3.25
N GLY A 226 6.78 -3.81 3.99
CA GLY A 226 6.83 -5.26 3.88
C GLY A 226 7.95 -5.89 4.71
N ILE A 227 8.11 -7.20 4.56
CA ILE A 227 9.12 -7.99 5.28
C ILE A 227 10.04 -8.60 4.24
N SER A 228 11.34 -8.27 4.27
CA SER A 228 12.28 -8.87 3.34
C SER A 228 12.59 -10.30 3.74
N LYS A 229 13.04 -11.11 2.77
CA LYS A 229 13.48 -12.48 3.04
C LYS A 229 14.58 -12.55 4.10
N ALA A 230 15.48 -11.57 4.15
CA ALA A 230 16.51 -11.49 5.16
C ALA A 230 15.91 -11.27 6.56
N GLU A 231 14.96 -10.35 6.69
CA GLU A 231 14.27 -10.08 7.96
C GLU A 231 13.45 -11.28 8.42
N LEU A 232 12.78 -11.96 7.49
CA LEU A 232 12.03 -13.19 7.75
C LEU A 232 12.94 -14.28 8.34
N CYS A 233 14.10 -14.53 7.71
CA CYS A 233 15.04 -15.57 8.12
C CYS A 233 15.86 -15.22 9.38
N THR A 234 15.92 -13.94 9.78
CA THR A 234 16.74 -13.49 10.91
C THR A 234 15.89 -13.11 12.12
N GLN A 235 14.98 -12.16 11.97
CA GLN A 235 14.16 -11.63 13.06
C GLN A 235 12.94 -12.50 13.36
N MET A 236 12.45 -13.25 12.38
CA MET A 236 11.23 -14.07 12.50
C MET A 236 11.49 -15.58 12.43
N LYS A 237 12.76 -16.00 12.57
CA LYS A 237 13.13 -17.42 12.53
C LYS A 237 12.33 -18.29 13.52
N PRO A 238 12.18 -17.90 14.81
CA PRO A 238 11.40 -18.68 15.76
C PRO A 238 9.92 -18.79 15.38
N ASP A 239 9.37 -17.77 14.72
CA ASP A 239 7.97 -17.75 14.26
C ASP A 239 7.73 -18.78 13.16
N ILE A 240 8.68 -18.91 12.24
CA ILE A 240 8.62 -19.90 11.14
C ILE A 240 8.79 -21.31 11.69
N GLU A 241 9.72 -21.52 12.62
CA GLU A 241 9.91 -22.82 13.28
C GLU A 241 8.61 -23.24 14.00
N ALA A 242 7.99 -22.34 14.76
CA ALA A 242 6.75 -22.61 15.46
C ALA A 242 5.55 -22.86 14.51
N LEU A 243 5.50 -22.16 13.37
CA LEU A 243 4.50 -22.44 12.33
C LEU A 243 4.74 -23.80 11.68
N GLY A 244 6.00 -24.15 11.39
CA GLY A 244 6.39 -25.44 10.84
C GLY A 244 5.98 -26.59 11.76
N GLU A 245 6.27 -26.49 13.05
CA GLU A 245 5.81 -27.45 14.07
C GLU A 245 4.28 -27.59 14.08
N ALA A 246 3.54 -26.48 13.97
CA ALA A 246 2.08 -26.48 13.95
C ALA A 246 1.49 -27.15 12.69
N LEU A 247 2.19 -27.05 11.56
CA LEU A 247 1.77 -27.60 10.26
C LEU A 247 2.36 -28.98 9.95
N GLY A 248 3.25 -29.50 10.80
CA GLY A 248 3.96 -30.75 10.56
C GLY A 248 5.01 -30.64 9.44
N MET A 249 5.62 -29.47 9.27
CA MET A 249 6.63 -29.15 8.27
C MET A 249 7.99 -28.86 8.92
N THR A 250 9.09 -29.11 8.21
CA THR A 250 10.40 -28.58 8.63
C THR A 250 10.46 -27.06 8.47
N TYR A 251 11.48 -26.43 9.07
CA TYR A 251 11.73 -24.99 8.86
C TYR A 251 11.85 -24.63 7.37
N GLU A 252 12.60 -25.42 6.61
CA GLU A 252 12.83 -25.21 5.18
C GLU A 252 11.55 -25.38 4.36
N GLU A 253 10.73 -26.39 4.68
CA GLU A 253 9.43 -26.62 4.04
C GLU A 253 8.45 -25.49 4.33
N CYS A 254 8.36 -25.07 5.59
CA CYS A 254 7.50 -23.96 6.00
C CYS A 254 7.93 -22.64 5.35
N LEU A 255 9.23 -22.35 5.32
CA LEU A 255 9.78 -21.17 4.66
C LEU A 255 9.48 -21.22 3.14
N ALA A 256 9.63 -22.37 2.49
CA ALA A 256 9.33 -22.53 1.07
C ALA A 256 7.84 -22.31 0.76
N GLU A 257 6.94 -22.83 1.59
CA GLU A 257 5.49 -22.61 1.42
C GLU A 257 5.09 -21.16 1.71
N LEU A 258 5.65 -20.51 2.74
CA LEU A 258 5.46 -19.07 2.97
C LEU A 258 5.96 -18.23 1.79
N THR A 259 7.13 -18.57 1.25
CA THR A 259 7.70 -17.91 0.06
C THR A 259 6.75 -18.06 -1.12
N ARG A 260 6.28 -19.27 -1.39
CA ARG A 260 5.34 -19.53 -2.49
C ARG A 260 4.01 -18.77 -2.36
N TYR A 261 3.52 -18.58 -1.14
CA TYR A 261 2.23 -17.95 -0.88
C TYR A 261 2.28 -16.43 -0.77
N TYR A 262 3.32 -15.86 -0.17
CA TYR A 262 3.31 -14.46 0.28
C TYR A 262 4.48 -13.60 -0.23
N ASP A 263 5.53 -14.19 -0.80
CA ASP A 263 6.67 -13.48 -1.39
C ASP A 263 6.38 -12.95 -2.80
N GLY A 264 7.37 -12.35 -3.45
CA GLY A 264 7.40 -12.10 -4.88
C GLY A 264 7.09 -10.65 -5.23
N TYR A 265 7.09 -9.74 -4.27
CA TYR A 265 6.95 -8.31 -4.54
C TYR A 265 8.31 -7.67 -4.77
N HIS A 266 8.51 -7.12 -5.96
CA HIS A 266 9.68 -6.33 -6.34
C HIS A 266 9.24 -4.92 -6.71
N PHE A 267 9.83 -3.93 -6.05
CA PHE A 267 9.43 -2.52 -6.20
C PHE A 267 10.33 -1.70 -7.12
N SER A 268 11.45 -2.27 -7.54
CA SER A 268 12.50 -1.62 -8.33
C SER A 268 13.28 -2.65 -9.17
N GLU A 269 14.27 -2.19 -9.95
CA GLU A 269 15.08 -3.07 -10.80
C GLU A 269 15.92 -4.09 -10.01
N LYS A 270 16.46 -3.69 -8.85
CA LYS A 270 17.23 -4.55 -7.92
C LYS A 270 16.58 -4.55 -6.55
N SER A 271 15.29 -4.90 -6.55
CA SER A 271 14.52 -5.04 -5.31
C SER A 271 14.94 -6.29 -4.52
N GLU A 272 14.90 -6.20 -3.20
CA GLU A 272 14.85 -7.39 -2.34
C GLU A 272 13.55 -8.18 -2.60
N ASP A 273 13.57 -9.49 -2.30
CA ASP A 273 12.38 -10.32 -2.17
C ASP A 273 11.56 -9.82 -0.97
N VAL A 274 10.40 -9.19 -1.22
CA VAL A 274 9.53 -8.65 -0.18
C VAL A 274 8.24 -9.46 -0.06
N PHE A 275 7.93 -9.85 1.18
CA PHE A 275 6.72 -10.54 1.58
C PHE A 275 5.61 -9.55 1.93
N ASN A 276 4.37 -9.92 1.62
CA ASN A 276 3.18 -9.20 2.08
C ASN A 276 3.08 -9.32 3.62
N PRO A 277 3.23 -8.21 4.37
CA PRO A 277 3.35 -8.29 5.82
C PRO A 277 2.02 -8.68 6.47
N PHE A 278 0.89 -8.26 5.92
CA PHE A 278 -0.42 -8.59 6.47
C PHE A 278 -0.74 -10.07 6.36
N SER A 279 -0.52 -10.66 5.16
CA SER A 279 -0.77 -12.09 4.97
C SER A 279 0.17 -12.94 5.82
N LEU A 280 1.45 -12.59 5.86
CA LEU A 280 2.46 -13.31 6.64
C LEU A 280 2.16 -13.27 8.14
N VAL A 281 1.95 -12.09 8.71
CA VAL A 281 1.65 -11.93 10.15
C VAL A 281 0.34 -12.61 10.53
N LYS A 282 -0.67 -12.58 9.65
CA LYS A 282 -1.94 -13.29 9.88
C LYS A 282 -1.78 -14.81 9.79
N ALA A 283 -0.93 -15.31 8.89
CA ALA A 283 -0.63 -16.73 8.79
C ALA A 283 0.06 -17.27 10.04
N LEU A 284 1.03 -16.52 10.58
CA LEU A 284 1.72 -16.84 11.82
C LEU A 284 0.75 -16.82 13.01
N ASN A 285 -0.06 -15.78 13.12
CA ASN A 285 -1.04 -15.65 14.21
C ASN A 285 -2.14 -16.73 14.17
N ALA A 286 -2.65 -17.07 12.97
CA ALA A 286 -3.69 -18.09 12.79
C ALA A 286 -3.13 -19.51 12.67
N GLN A 287 -1.80 -19.65 12.63
CA GLN A 287 -1.07 -20.90 12.38
C GLN A 287 -1.57 -21.65 11.15
N LYS A 288 -1.86 -20.89 10.08
CA LYS A 288 -2.45 -21.42 8.85
C LYS A 288 -2.05 -20.57 7.66
N ILE A 289 -1.47 -21.20 6.63
CA ILE A 289 -1.22 -20.57 5.34
C ILE A 289 -2.53 -20.55 4.53
N ALA A 290 -3.04 -19.35 4.25
CA ALA A 290 -4.30 -19.11 3.56
C ALA A 290 -4.29 -17.75 2.84
N PRO A 291 -5.23 -17.51 1.89
CA PRO A 291 -5.35 -16.22 1.23
C PRO A 291 -6.01 -15.17 2.15
N TYR A 292 -5.19 -14.33 2.78
CA TYR A 292 -5.58 -13.32 3.76
C TYR A 292 -5.69 -11.89 3.21
N TRP A 293 -4.81 -11.51 2.29
CA TRP A 293 -4.81 -10.21 1.62
C TRP A 293 -6.00 -10.11 0.69
N PHE A 294 -6.21 -11.13 -0.16
CA PHE A 294 -7.28 -11.12 -1.15
C PHE A 294 -8.68 -11.32 -0.54
N GLY A 295 -8.80 -12.14 0.52
CA GLY A 295 -10.08 -12.43 1.20
C GLY A 295 -10.72 -11.24 1.93
N SER A 296 -10.16 -10.03 1.78
CA SER A 296 -10.61 -8.82 2.47
C SER A 296 -11.35 -7.80 1.61
N GLY A 297 -11.74 -8.22 0.40
CA GLY A 297 -12.52 -7.46 -0.55
C GLY A 297 -11.67 -6.87 -1.68
N THR A 298 -11.88 -7.36 -2.90
CA THR A 298 -11.35 -6.74 -4.11
C THR A 298 -11.94 -5.34 -4.26
N PRO A 299 -11.14 -4.28 -4.37
CA PRO A 299 -11.66 -2.94 -4.55
C PRO A 299 -12.50 -2.82 -5.82
N THR A 300 -13.67 -2.20 -5.72
CA THR A 300 -14.57 -1.98 -6.85
C THR A 300 -13.90 -1.22 -8.00
N TYR A 301 -13.02 -0.26 -7.68
CA TYR A 301 -12.27 0.50 -8.69
C TYR A 301 -11.42 -0.41 -9.59
N LEU A 302 -10.87 -1.50 -9.06
CA LEU A 302 -10.05 -2.45 -9.82
C LEU A 302 -10.90 -3.14 -10.89
N ILE A 303 -12.06 -3.67 -10.48
CA ILE A 303 -12.98 -4.39 -11.36
C ILE A 303 -13.44 -3.46 -12.49
N LYS A 304 -13.88 -2.25 -12.13
CA LYS A 304 -14.30 -1.24 -13.12
C LYS A 304 -13.17 -0.83 -14.06
N THR A 305 -11.93 -0.75 -13.57
CA THR A 305 -10.77 -0.42 -14.40
C THR A 305 -10.44 -1.55 -15.38
N LEU A 306 -10.43 -2.80 -14.91
CA LEU A 306 -10.20 -3.97 -15.77
C LEU A 306 -11.24 -4.09 -16.89
N GLN A 307 -12.51 -3.77 -16.58
CA GLN A 307 -13.60 -3.70 -17.56
C GLN A 307 -13.37 -2.58 -18.59
N LYS A 308 -13.05 -1.37 -18.14
CA LYS A 308 -12.79 -0.20 -19.01
C LYS A 308 -11.68 -0.47 -20.03
N TYR A 309 -10.58 -1.08 -19.60
CA TYR A 309 -9.44 -1.38 -20.45
C TYR A 309 -9.50 -2.78 -21.11
N HIS A 310 -10.64 -3.48 -20.99
CA HIS A 310 -10.86 -4.81 -21.59
C HIS A 310 -9.73 -5.80 -21.31
N VAL A 311 -9.20 -5.78 -20.08
CA VAL A 311 -8.04 -6.60 -19.72
C VAL A 311 -8.50 -8.03 -19.45
N SER A 312 -8.08 -8.96 -20.30
CA SER A 312 -8.23 -10.41 -20.09
C SER A 312 -7.29 -10.88 -18.99
N VAL A 313 -7.84 -11.42 -17.89
CA VAL A 313 -7.10 -11.93 -16.72
C VAL A 313 -6.18 -13.09 -17.08
N MET A 314 -6.56 -13.86 -18.10
CA MET A 314 -5.78 -14.99 -18.62
C MET A 314 -4.52 -14.52 -19.35
N ASP A 315 -4.52 -13.31 -19.89
CA ASP A 315 -3.41 -12.78 -20.69
C ASP A 315 -2.53 -11.78 -19.91
N ILE A 316 -2.83 -11.51 -18.63
CA ILE A 316 -2.08 -10.55 -17.80
C ILE A 316 -0.64 -11.02 -17.53
N GLU A 317 -0.38 -12.33 -17.56
CA GLU A 317 0.95 -12.87 -17.27
C GLU A 317 1.97 -12.49 -18.36
N LYS A 318 3.17 -12.05 -17.92
CA LYS A 318 4.32 -11.70 -18.78
C LYS A 318 4.06 -10.55 -19.74
N LYS A 319 3.19 -9.60 -19.37
CA LYS A 319 3.05 -8.36 -20.12
C LYS A 319 4.24 -7.44 -19.86
N SER A 320 4.74 -6.83 -20.93
CA SER A 320 5.78 -5.82 -20.85
C SER A 320 5.16 -4.42 -20.81
N CYS A 321 5.71 -3.55 -19.98
CA CYS A 321 5.37 -2.13 -19.93
C CYS A 321 6.65 -1.29 -19.94
N ASP A 322 6.54 -0.10 -20.52
CA ASP A 322 7.64 0.87 -20.53
C ASP A 322 7.75 1.53 -19.14
N ILE A 323 8.95 1.93 -18.72
CA ILE A 323 9.13 2.64 -17.44
C ILE A 323 8.27 3.91 -17.40
N ASP A 324 8.16 4.60 -18.54
CA ASP A 324 7.38 5.83 -18.66
C ASP A 324 5.88 5.61 -18.39
N ASP A 325 5.36 4.39 -18.54
CA ASP A 325 3.95 4.06 -18.26
C ASP A 325 3.59 4.24 -16.77
N PHE A 326 4.58 4.22 -15.87
CA PHE A 326 4.37 4.47 -14.44
C PHE A 326 4.29 5.96 -14.09
N ASP A 327 4.72 6.83 -15.02
CA ASP A 327 4.93 8.26 -14.83
C ASP A 327 3.96 9.09 -15.69
N VAL A 328 2.76 8.54 -15.91
CA VAL A 328 1.70 9.16 -16.71
C VAL A 328 0.65 9.76 -15.78
N SER A 329 0.01 10.87 -16.19
CA SER A 329 -1.15 11.40 -15.46
C SER A 329 -2.39 10.49 -15.63
N PRO A 330 -3.30 10.39 -14.64
CA PRO A 330 -4.45 9.48 -14.68
C PRO A 330 -5.28 9.58 -15.96
N GLU A 331 -5.38 10.77 -16.56
CA GLU A 331 -6.18 11.04 -17.76
C GLU A 331 -5.57 10.48 -19.06
N LEU A 332 -4.27 10.24 -19.05
CA LEU A 332 -3.46 9.76 -20.17
C LEU A 332 -3.17 8.26 -20.08
N VAL A 333 -3.62 7.59 -19.03
CA VAL A 333 -3.43 6.14 -18.83
C VAL A 333 -4.16 5.36 -19.93
N THR A 334 -3.40 4.64 -20.74
CA THR A 334 -3.89 3.77 -21.82
C THR A 334 -3.98 2.30 -21.43
N SER A 335 -3.42 1.94 -20.27
CA SER A 335 -3.27 0.56 -19.82
C SER A 335 -3.53 0.41 -18.32
N ALA A 336 -4.17 -0.70 -17.91
CA ALA A 336 -4.37 -0.99 -16.49
C ALA A 336 -3.11 -1.56 -15.79
N LEU A 337 -2.04 -1.89 -16.53
CA LEU A 337 -0.88 -2.59 -15.96
C LEU A 337 -0.16 -1.79 -14.88
N PRO A 338 0.14 -0.50 -15.05
CA PRO A 338 0.75 0.30 -13.99
C PRO A 338 -0.11 0.36 -12.72
N LEU A 339 -1.43 0.48 -12.87
CA LEU A 339 -2.36 0.49 -11.75
C LEU A 339 -2.36 -0.87 -11.03
N LEU A 340 -2.39 -1.97 -11.77
CA LEU A 340 -2.32 -3.33 -11.24
C LEU A 340 -1.02 -3.57 -10.46
N TYR A 341 0.10 -3.05 -10.95
CA TYR A 341 1.38 -3.08 -10.24
C TYR A 341 1.34 -2.26 -8.95
N GLN A 342 0.96 -0.97 -9.03
CA GLN A 342 0.93 -0.06 -7.86
C GLN A 342 -0.01 -0.56 -6.76
N SER A 343 -1.11 -1.21 -7.14
CA SER A 343 -2.06 -1.82 -6.21
C SER A 343 -1.67 -3.21 -5.70
N GLY A 344 -0.55 -3.78 -6.19
CA GLY A 344 0.04 -5.04 -5.70
C GLY A 344 -0.56 -6.30 -6.31
N TYR A 345 -1.31 -6.20 -7.41
CA TYR A 345 -1.78 -7.35 -8.18
C TYR A 345 -0.73 -7.86 -9.15
N LEU A 346 0.20 -7.00 -9.56
CA LEU A 346 1.37 -7.37 -10.35
C LEU A 346 2.66 -6.92 -9.66
N THR A 347 3.75 -7.55 -10.05
CA THR A 347 5.10 -7.30 -9.57
C THR A 347 6.08 -7.25 -10.74
N ILE A 348 7.24 -6.63 -10.56
CA ILE A 348 8.33 -6.72 -11.52
C ILE A 348 8.98 -8.11 -11.41
N LYS A 349 9.07 -8.84 -12.53
CA LYS A 349 9.82 -10.11 -12.60
C LYS A 349 11.15 -9.97 -13.32
N LYS A 350 11.22 -9.09 -14.32
CA LYS A 350 12.42 -8.82 -15.10
C LYS A 350 12.47 -7.36 -15.52
N TYR A 351 13.68 -6.85 -15.63
CA TYR A 351 13.96 -5.55 -16.22
C TYR A 351 14.90 -5.73 -17.42
N ASN A 352 14.57 -5.10 -18.54
CA ASN A 352 15.43 -5.02 -19.71
C ASN A 352 16.04 -3.61 -19.79
N PRO A 353 17.34 -3.44 -19.48
CA PRO A 353 17.99 -2.13 -19.47
C PRO A 353 18.19 -1.53 -20.86
N ILE A 354 18.18 -2.34 -21.93
CA ILE A 354 18.34 -1.85 -23.30
C ILE A 354 17.05 -1.22 -23.80
N LEU A 355 15.91 -1.83 -23.47
CA LEU A 355 14.59 -1.38 -23.92
C LEU A 355 13.88 -0.51 -22.87
N HIS A 356 14.46 -0.32 -21.68
CA HIS A 356 13.82 0.37 -20.56
C HIS A 356 12.42 -0.18 -20.23
N ARG A 357 12.30 -1.52 -20.21
CA ARG A 357 11.02 -2.23 -20.06
C ARG A 357 11.02 -3.17 -18.86
N TYR A 358 9.91 -3.18 -18.13
CA TYR A 358 9.62 -4.17 -17.12
C TYR A 358 8.72 -5.27 -17.67
N THR A 359 8.97 -6.51 -17.25
CA THR A 359 8.04 -7.63 -17.40
C THR A 359 7.30 -7.83 -16.10
N LEU A 360 5.97 -7.74 -16.16
CA LEU A 360 5.09 -7.87 -15.00
C LEU A 360 4.40 -9.24 -14.95
N GLU A 361 4.20 -9.76 -13.73
CA GLU A 361 3.47 -11.00 -13.46
C GLU A 361 2.80 -10.93 -12.09
N TYR A 362 1.97 -11.90 -11.73
CA TYR A 362 1.49 -12.06 -10.36
C TYR A 362 2.68 -12.24 -9.39
N PRO A 363 2.63 -11.63 -8.19
CA PRO A 363 3.69 -11.79 -7.20
C PRO A 363 3.79 -13.24 -6.71
N ASN A 364 2.66 -13.82 -6.32
CA ASN A 364 2.57 -15.13 -5.66
C ASN A 364 1.25 -15.86 -5.94
N LYS A 365 1.16 -17.08 -5.38
CA LYS A 365 -0.01 -17.95 -5.47
C LYS A 365 -1.26 -17.32 -4.87
N GLU A 366 -1.15 -16.55 -3.77
CA GLU A 366 -2.28 -15.89 -3.13
C GLU A 366 -2.98 -14.94 -4.10
N VAL A 367 -2.22 -14.01 -4.68
CA VAL A 367 -2.77 -12.99 -5.59
C VAL A 367 -3.31 -13.62 -6.87
N LYS A 368 -2.58 -14.56 -7.48
CA LYS A 368 -3.03 -15.27 -8.69
C LYS A 368 -4.37 -15.98 -8.46
N THR A 369 -4.48 -16.75 -7.38
CA THR A 369 -5.71 -17.49 -7.05
C THR A 369 -6.86 -16.53 -6.73
N GLY A 370 -6.57 -15.46 -5.98
CA GLY A 370 -7.55 -14.44 -5.63
C GLY A 370 -8.12 -13.73 -6.86
N MET A 371 -7.26 -13.25 -7.75
CA MET A 371 -7.66 -12.57 -8.98
C MET A 371 -8.55 -13.46 -9.86
N LEU A 372 -8.16 -14.71 -10.06
CA LEU A 372 -8.96 -15.68 -10.82
C LEU A 372 -10.35 -15.88 -10.19
N LYS A 373 -10.43 -16.06 -8.86
CA LYS A 373 -11.71 -16.24 -8.16
C LYS A 373 -12.59 -15.00 -8.18
N SER A 374 -12.02 -13.80 -8.05
CA SER A 374 -12.81 -12.56 -8.00
C SER A 374 -13.32 -12.10 -9.34
N LEU A 375 -12.58 -12.42 -10.41
CA LEU A 375 -12.91 -11.98 -11.75
C LEU A 375 -13.71 -13.04 -12.49
N ALA A 376 -13.64 -14.32 -12.08
CA ALA A 376 -14.46 -15.39 -12.64
C ALA A 376 -15.96 -15.00 -12.73
N PRO A 377 -16.65 -14.51 -11.69
CA PRO A 377 -18.06 -14.12 -11.80
C PRO A 377 -18.34 -12.98 -12.79
N ASN A 378 -17.35 -12.11 -13.05
CA ASN A 378 -17.51 -10.91 -13.88
C ASN A 378 -17.15 -11.14 -15.36
N TYR A 379 -16.42 -12.22 -15.66
CA TYR A 379 -16.02 -12.60 -17.02
C TYR A 379 -16.68 -13.90 -17.50
N LEU A 380 -17.27 -14.68 -16.59
CA LEU A 380 -18.07 -15.85 -16.91
C LEU A 380 -19.54 -15.41 -17.06
N SER A 381 -20.02 -15.38 -18.31
CA SER A 381 -21.43 -15.17 -18.63
C SER A 381 -22.14 -16.51 -18.86
N PRO A 382 -23.34 -16.74 -18.29
CA PRO A 382 -24.13 -15.79 -17.51
C PRO A 382 -23.57 -15.60 -16.10
N ILE A 383 -23.71 -14.39 -15.57
CA ILE A 383 -23.39 -14.07 -14.17
C ILE A 383 -24.41 -14.81 -13.30
N SER A 384 -24.06 -15.99 -12.82
CA SER A 384 -24.87 -16.78 -11.90
C SER A 384 -24.05 -17.08 -10.64
N LEU A 385 -24.74 -17.21 -9.50
CA LEU A 385 -24.15 -17.64 -8.22
C LEU A 385 -23.41 -18.99 -8.34
N ASP A 386 -23.72 -19.79 -9.37
CA ASP A 386 -23.11 -21.09 -9.68
C ASP A 386 -21.74 -21.01 -10.38
N ASN A 387 -21.26 -19.84 -10.82
CA ASN A 387 -19.96 -19.77 -11.51
C ASN A 387 -18.79 -20.11 -10.56
N ASN A 388 -18.92 -19.80 -9.27
CA ASN A 388 -17.94 -20.20 -8.26
C ASN A 388 -18.01 -21.71 -7.95
N SER A 389 -19.20 -22.33 -8.01
CA SER A 389 -19.35 -23.78 -7.83
C SER A 389 -18.76 -24.51 -9.04
N LEU A 390 -18.97 -24.01 -10.26
CA LEU A 390 -18.36 -24.57 -11.47
C LEU A 390 -16.83 -24.55 -11.43
N VAL A 391 -16.21 -23.41 -11.11
CA VAL A 391 -14.74 -23.30 -11.06
C VAL A 391 -14.18 -24.16 -9.93
N GLY A 392 -14.88 -24.23 -8.79
CA GLY A 392 -14.56 -25.13 -7.69
C GLY A 392 -14.60 -26.61 -8.11
N ASP A 393 -15.75 -27.08 -8.58
CA ASP A 393 -16.00 -28.46 -9.01
C ASP A 393 -15.06 -28.86 -10.15
N PHE A 394 -14.82 -27.99 -11.13
CA PHE A 394 -13.91 -28.27 -12.24
C PHE A 394 -12.47 -28.47 -11.77
N LEU A 395 -12.00 -27.60 -10.86
CA LEU A 395 -10.65 -27.70 -10.30
C LEU A 395 -10.52 -28.90 -9.36
N GLU A 396 -11.55 -29.22 -8.59
CA GLU A 396 -11.60 -30.40 -7.74
C GLU A 396 -11.54 -31.69 -8.56
N LYS A 397 -12.32 -31.77 -9.65
CA LYS A 397 -12.27 -32.90 -10.60
C LYS A 397 -10.90 -33.06 -11.26
N LEU A 398 -10.24 -31.95 -11.63
CA LEU A 398 -8.87 -32.01 -12.13
C LEU A 398 -7.87 -32.45 -11.06
N TYR A 399 -8.06 -32.03 -9.81
CA TYR A 399 -7.21 -32.44 -8.69
C TYR A 399 -7.36 -33.94 -8.39
N ASP A 400 -8.56 -34.47 -8.52
CA ASP A 400 -8.88 -35.90 -8.39
C ASP A 400 -8.48 -36.74 -9.62
N ALA A 401 -7.80 -36.13 -10.61
CA ALA A 401 -7.47 -36.71 -11.91
C ALA A 401 -8.68 -37.20 -12.74
N ASP A 402 -9.89 -36.73 -12.42
CA ASP A 402 -11.13 -36.98 -13.14
C ASP A 402 -11.29 -35.97 -14.30
N VAL A 403 -10.48 -36.16 -15.34
CA VAL A 403 -10.47 -35.30 -16.53
C VAL A 403 -11.81 -35.36 -17.27
N GLU A 404 -12.47 -36.52 -17.32
CA GLU A 404 -13.79 -36.64 -17.96
C GLU A 404 -14.85 -35.85 -17.19
N GLY A 405 -14.91 -35.97 -15.88
CA GLY A 405 -15.82 -35.20 -15.03
C GLY A 405 -15.59 -33.69 -15.13
N ALA A 406 -14.33 -33.26 -15.19
CA ALA A 406 -13.97 -31.87 -15.46
C ALA A 406 -14.50 -31.40 -16.83
N MET A 407 -14.31 -32.18 -17.88
CA MET A 407 -14.79 -31.84 -19.23
C MET A 407 -16.31 -31.85 -19.35
N VAL A 408 -17.01 -32.72 -18.61
CA VAL A 408 -18.48 -32.73 -18.53
C VAL A 408 -18.99 -31.44 -17.89
N ARG A 409 -18.39 -30.98 -16.79
CA ARG A 409 -18.74 -29.70 -16.15
C ARG A 409 -18.48 -28.52 -17.08
N LEU A 410 -17.33 -28.49 -17.76
CA LEU A 410 -17.01 -27.43 -18.72
C LEU A 410 -18.00 -27.40 -19.90
N LYS A 411 -18.37 -28.56 -20.45
CA LYS A 411 -19.38 -28.67 -21.52
C LYS A 411 -20.75 -28.20 -21.05
N ALA A 412 -21.20 -28.64 -19.87
CA ALA A 412 -22.48 -28.22 -19.30
C ALA A 412 -22.56 -26.70 -19.15
N TYR A 413 -21.46 -26.07 -18.70
CA TYR A 413 -21.35 -24.62 -18.65
C TYR A 413 -21.44 -23.99 -20.05
N LEU A 414 -20.60 -24.38 -20.99
CA LEU A 414 -20.59 -23.80 -22.35
C LEU A 414 -21.94 -23.94 -23.07
N THR A 415 -22.66 -25.04 -22.86
CA THR A 415 -24.02 -25.22 -23.38
C THR A 415 -25.01 -24.26 -22.73
N SER A 416 -24.93 -24.05 -21.41
CA SER A 416 -25.79 -23.10 -20.70
C SER A 416 -25.61 -21.64 -21.14
N VAL A 417 -24.43 -21.28 -21.66
CA VAL A 417 -24.14 -19.96 -22.25
C VAL A 417 -24.75 -19.83 -23.65
N ARG A 418 -24.89 -20.94 -24.38
CA ARG A 418 -25.35 -20.97 -25.78
C ARG A 418 -26.87 -20.85 -25.91
N ASP A 419 -27.63 -21.38 -24.95
CA ASP A 419 -29.10 -21.44 -25.00
C ASP A 419 -29.82 -20.11 -24.64
N LYS A 420 -29.07 -19.01 -24.45
CA LYS A 420 -29.63 -17.70 -24.05
C LYS A 420 -29.25 -16.54 -24.98
N LYS A 421 -28.81 -16.82 -26.20
CA LYS A 421 -28.58 -15.80 -27.23
C LYS A 421 -29.82 -15.46 -28.02
#